data_AF-A0A955U5M6-F1
#
_entry.id   AF-A0A955U5M6-F1
#
_cell.length_a   1.000
_cell.length_b   1.000
_cell.length_c   1.000
_cell.angle_alpha   90.00
_cell.angle_beta   90.00
_cell.angle_gamma   90.00
#
_symmetry.space_group_name_H-M   'P 1'
#
loop_
_entity.id
_entity.type
_entity.pdbx_description
1 polymer ?
#
loop_
_entity_poly.entity_id
_entity_poly.type
_entity_poly.pdbx_seq_one_letter_code
_entity_poly.pdbx_strand_id
1 'polypeptide(L)'
;DEEHRFGVKQKDRLKRMRTEVDVLSLSATPIPRSLQLALSGAREMSLIATPPPDRLSVRTQVARYTEARVRDAIAAELERGGQVYFVHNRVETLHKMADELRSWLPETRMSVGHGQMDAAELERVLVDFVEGRTDVLVCSTIVESGIDLPNVNTMIVNRADQLGLAQLYQLRGRVGRGDRRATCLLLTPEKTTPEARKRLRVLLDHQSLGSGFKIAAADLELRGGGNLLGTAQSGHIDEIGYETWVELLEEAVHAARGDLEAERIDPEVEVPVRAFLPENLLPDTDERLGWYRRIGDCRTAAEVDRVMDELEGELRELPEPARNLGDLVVARLACRELGIVRCAWHKVRVSLTLHPKAPLLKARRLERVIERHPKRFERKSEHELAVRFTPQEGERPFRYLRWVFTQLRRTDEPTVTRRSS
;
A
#
# COMPACT_ATOMS: atom_id res chain seq x y z
N ASP A 1 -18.59 -13.15 0.25
CA ASP A 1 -17.40 -13.91 -0.15
C ASP A 1 -16.96 -13.47 -1.55
N GLU A 2 -15.69 -13.70 -1.91
CA GLU A 2 -15.04 -13.30 -3.17
C GLU A 2 -15.31 -11.83 -3.58
N GLU A 3 -14.95 -10.91 -2.68
CA GLU A 3 -15.31 -9.48 -2.77
C GLU A 3 -14.95 -8.82 -4.11
N HIS A 4 -13.90 -9.29 -4.76
CA HIS A 4 -13.36 -8.78 -6.03
C HIS A 4 -14.30 -8.95 -7.22
N ARG A 5 -15.32 -9.82 -7.12
CA ARG A 5 -16.30 -10.05 -8.20
C ARG A 5 -17.47 -9.07 -8.20
N PHE A 6 -17.65 -8.32 -7.12
CA PHE A 6 -18.76 -7.39 -6.96
C PHE A 6 -18.35 -5.96 -7.29
N GLY A 7 -19.13 -5.30 -8.13
CA GLY A 7 -18.98 -3.87 -8.42
C GLY A 7 -19.43 -2.99 -7.24
N VAL A 8 -18.92 -1.75 -7.18
CA VAL A 8 -19.22 -0.80 -6.09
C VAL A 8 -20.73 -0.59 -5.89
N LYS A 9 -21.48 -0.37 -6.98
CA LYS A 9 -22.94 -0.18 -6.92
C LYS A 9 -23.70 -1.39 -6.36
N GLN A 10 -23.22 -2.61 -6.63
CA GLN A 10 -23.84 -3.84 -6.11
C GLN A 10 -23.63 -3.95 -4.60
N LYS A 11 -22.42 -3.62 -4.12
CA LYS A 11 -22.10 -3.57 -2.68
C LYS A 11 -22.92 -2.50 -1.95
N ASP A 12 -23.04 -1.31 -2.54
CA ASP A 12 -23.82 -0.22 -1.94
C ASP A 12 -25.32 -0.55 -1.89
N ARG A 13 -25.85 -1.26 -2.89
CA ARG A 13 -27.23 -1.74 -2.86
C ARG A 13 -27.46 -2.72 -1.70
N LEU A 14 -26.54 -3.65 -1.48
CA LEU A 14 -26.62 -4.59 -0.35
C LEU A 14 -26.55 -3.86 1.01
N LYS A 15 -25.65 -2.87 1.13
CA LYS A 15 -25.54 -2.02 2.34
C LYS A 15 -26.78 -1.16 2.60
N ARG A 16 -27.51 -0.76 1.55
CA ARG A 16 -28.76 0.02 1.69
C ARG A 16 -29.96 -0.82 2.13
N MET A 17 -29.90 -2.15 2.04
CA MET A 17 -31.01 -3.02 2.46
C MET A 17 -31.17 -3.04 3.98
N ARG A 18 -30.07 -2.91 4.74
CA ARG A 18 -30.07 -2.62 6.18
C ARG A 18 -28.80 -1.87 6.57
N THR A 19 -28.96 -0.78 7.30
CA THR A 19 -27.86 0.08 7.78
C THR A 19 -27.18 -0.41 9.05
N GLU A 20 -27.81 -1.31 9.82
CA GLU A 20 -27.34 -1.76 11.15
C GLU A 20 -26.80 -3.20 11.15
N VAL A 21 -26.28 -3.69 10.03
CA VAL A 21 -25.74 -5.06 9.94
C VAL A 21 -24.22 -5.07 9.86
N ASP A 22 -23.61 -5.98 10.62
CA ASP A 22 -22.18 -6.24 10.53
C ASP A 22 -21.84 -6.85 9.16
N VAL A 23 -20.79 -6.33 8.51
CA VAL A 23 -20.39 -6.75 7.16
C VAL A 23 -19.05 -7.45 7.19
N LEU A 24 -19.06 -8.77 7.10
CA LEU A 24 -17.85 -9.57 6.86
C LEU A 24 -17.60 -9.74 5.35
N SER A 25 -16.43 -9.32 4.89
CA SER A 25 -15.98 -9.56 3.51
C SER A 25 -14.73 -10.43 3.50
N LEU A 26 -14.78 -11.49 2.69
CA LEU A 26 -13.68 -12.43 2.49
C LEU A 26 -13.21 -12.31 1.04
N SER A 27 -11.89 -12.31 0.83
CA SER A 27 -11.28 -12.33 -0.50
C SER A 27 -9.89 -12.93 -0.44
N ALA A 28 -9.54 -13.78 -1.41
CA ALA A 28 -8.18 -14.29 -1.57
C ALA A 28 -7.20 -13.20 -2.06
N THR A 29 -7.71 -12.19 -2.76
CA THR A 29 -7.00 -11.00 -3.22
C THR A 29 -7.88 -9.77 -2.95
N PRO A 30 -7.53 -8.89 -2.00
CA PRO A 30 -8.34 -7.71 -1.74
C PRO A 30 -8.33 -6.78 -2.97
N ILE A 31 -9.47 -6.16 -3.27
CA ILE A 31 -9.55 -5.15 -4.34
C ILE A 31 -8.62 -3.99 -3.98
N PRO A 32 -7.86 -3.41 -4.92
CA PRO A 32 -6.97 -2.28 -4.65
C PRO A 32 -7.60 -1.16 -3.80
N ARG A 33 -8.84 -0.77 -4.09
CA ARG A 33 -9.61 0.21 -3.29
C ARG A 33 -10.01 -0.29 -1.89
N SER A 34 -10.40 -1.55 -1.76
CA SER A 34 -10.76 -2.12 -0.45
C SER A 34 -9.51 -2.30 0.43
N LEU A 35 -8.39 -2.67 -0.18
CA LEU A 35 -7.07 -2.72 0.45
C LEU A 35 -6.63 -1.34 0.92
N GLN A 36 -6.80 -0.32 0.07
CA GLN A 36 -6.51 1.07 0.41
C GLN A 36 -7.32 1.57 1.61
N LEU A 37 -8.64 1.29 1.66
CA LEU A 37 -9.49 1.63 2.80
C LEU A 37 -9.12 0.89 4.10
N ALA A 38 -8.59 -0.34 3.97
CA ALA A 38 -8.08 -1.08 5.11
C ALA A 38 -6.75 -0.50 5.62
N LEU A 39 -5.85 -0.12 4.71
CA LEU A 39 -4.56 0.50 5.04
C LEU A 39 -4.74 1.90 5.64
N SER A 40 -5.74 2.67 5.19
CA SER A 40 -6.09 3.97 5.77
C SER A 40 -6.84 3.87 7.10
N GLY A 41 -7.02 2.65 7.62
CA GLY A 41 -7.73 2.39 8.86
C GLY A 41 -9.24 2.57 8.80
N ALA A 42 -9.83 2.95 7.66
CA ALA A 42 -11.29 3.14 7.50
C ALA A 42 -12.08 1.82 7.57
N ARG A 43 -11.41 0.69 7.33
CA ARG A 43 -11.99 -0.65 7.43
C ARG A 43 -11.05 -1.57 8.22
N GLU A 44 -11.58 -2.27 9.21
CA GLU A 44 -10.79 -3.30 9.90
C GLU A 44 -10.49 -4.46 8.96
N MET A 45 -9.26 -4.98 9.03
CA MET A 45 -8.79 -6.08 8.20
C MET A 45 -8.06 -7.10 9.07
N SER A 46 -8.46 -8.36 8.94
CA SER A 46 -7.75 -9.50 9.53
C SER A 46 -7.12 -10.31 8.41
N LEU A 47 -5.82 -10.60 8.53
CA LEU A 47 -5.05 -11.37 7.56
C LEU A 47 -4.83 -12.79 8.09
N ILE A 48 -5.31 -13.79 7.36
CA ILE A 48 -5.01 -15.20 7.62
C ILE A 48 -3.85 -15.62 6.71
N ALA A 49 -2.62 -15.54 7.24
CA ALA A 49 -1.40 -15.85 6.47
C ALA A 49 -0.95 -17.32 6.59
N THR A 50 -1.29 -17.98 7.69
CA THR A 50 -0.87 -19.36 7.98
C THR A 50 -1.58 -20.34 7.03
N PRO A 51 -0.85 -21.07 6.17
CA PRO A 51 -1.46 -22.07 5.32
C PRO A 51 -1.95 -23.28 6.15
N PRO A 52 -2.91 -24.06 5.63
CA PRO A 52 -3.25 -25.37 6.20
C PRO A 52 -2.00 -26.27 6.30
N PRO A 53 -1.95 -27.19 7.28
CA PRO A 53 -0.89 -28.19 7.38
C PRO A 53 -0.78 -29.00 6.08
N ASP A 54 0.44 -29.45 5.77
CA ASP A 54 0.80 -30.25 4.59
C ASP A 54 0.65 -29.57 3.21
N ARG A 55 0.31 -28.27 3.18
CA ARG A 55 0.24 -27.53 1.92
C ARG A 55 1.63 -27.19 1.37
N LEU A 56 1.95 -27.71 0.19
CA LEU A 56 3.20 -27.40 -0.53
C LEU A 56 3.06 -26.14 -1.41
N SER A 57 4.14 -25.39 -1.57
CA SER A 57 4.19 -24.24 -2.47
C SER A 57 4.13 -24.66 -3.95
N VAL A 58 3.33 -23.95 -4.76
CA VAL A 58 3.22 -24.18 -6.21
C VAL A 58 4.49 -23.67 -6.90
N ARG A 59 5.22 -24.55 -7.59
CA ARG A 59 6.41 -24.19 -8.38
C ARG A 59 5.96 -23.44 -9.63
N THR A 60 6.19 -22.13 -9.67
CA THR A 60 5.76 -21.29 -10.80
C THR A 60 6.94 -21.01 -11.72
N GLN A 61 6.74 -21.17 -13.04
CA GLN A 61 7.74 -20.87 -14.07
C GLN A 61 7.12 -20.03 -15.18
N VAL A 62 7.87 -19.04 -15.68
CA VAL A 62 7.50 -18.27 -16.87
C VAL A 62 8.37 -18.75 -18.03
N ALA A 63 7.76 -19.11 -19.15
CA ALA A 63 8.47 -19.59 -20.33
C ALA A 63 7.82 -19.10 -21.62
N ARG A 64 8.60 -19.09 -22.71
CA ARG A 64 8.04 -18.90 -24.04
C ARG A 64 7.17 -20.10 -24.41
N TYR A 65 6.07 -19.83 -25.09
CA TYR A 65 5.23 -20.86 -25.68
C TYR A 65 6.02 -21.67 -26.71
N THR A 66 6.13 -22.98 -26.48
CA THR A 66 6.54 -23.96 -27.49
C THR A 66 5.71 -25.22 -27.31
N GLU A 67 5.36 -25.87 -28.42
CA GLU A 67 4.61 -27.14 -28.42
C GLU A 67 5.26 -28.19 -27.52
N ALA A 68 6.57 -28.40 -27.68
CA ALA A 68 7.33 -29.37 -26.89
C ALA A 68 7.17 -29.14 -25.38
N ARG A 69 7.23 -27.88 -24.90
CA ARG A 69 7.08 -27.58 -23.46
C ARG A 69 5.69 -27.91 -22.94
N VAL A 70 4.66 -27.61 -23.72
CA VAL A 70 3.27 -27.92 -23.36
C VAL A 70 3.09 -29.43 -23.28
N ARG A 71 3.54 -30.15 -24.31
CA ARG A 71 3.46 -31.61 -24.37
C ARG A 71 4.20 -32.27 -23.20
N ASP A 72 5.45 -31.87 -22.95
CA ASP A 72 6.28 -32.45 -21.90
C ASP A 72 5.69 -32.16 -20.50
N ALA A 73 5.12 -30.96 -20.30
CA ALA A 73 4.47 -30.60 -19.04
C ALA A 73 3.18 -31.40 -18.79
N ILE A 74 2.38 -31.65 -19.83
CA ILE A 74 1.19 -32.48 -19.73
C ILE A 74 1.60 -33.93 -19.46
N ALA A 75 2.48 -34.49 -20.29
CA ALA A 75 2.94 -35.89 -20.15
C ALA A 75 3.50 -36.17 -18.76
N ALA A 76 4.34 -35.27 -18.21
CA ALA A 76 4.92 -35.44 -16.87
C ALA A 76 3.89 -35.45 -15.73
N GLU A 77 2.71 -34.82 -15.91
CA GLU A 77 1.62 -34.90 -14.95
C GLU A 77 0.76 -36.17 -15.13
N LEU A 78 0.55 -36.60 -16.37
CA LEU A 78 -0.18 -37.83 -16.66
C LEU A 78 0.59 -39.08 -16.19
N GLU A 79 1.92 -39.10 -16.34
CA GLU A 79 2.79 -40.19 -15.85
C GLU A 79 2.67 -40.43 -14.35
N ARG A 80 2.35 -39.39 -13.56
CA ARG A 80 2.10 -39.49 -12.12
C ARG A 80 0.63 -39.70 -11.75
N GLY A 81 -0.23 -39.94 -12.74
CA GLY A 81 -1.68 -40.13 -12.58
C GLY A 81 -2.42 -38.88 -12.11
N GLY A 82 -1.89 -37.68 -12.41
CA GLY A 82 -2.54 -36.42 -12.10
C GLY A 82 -3.32 -35.86 -13.27
N GLN A 83 -4.01 -34.75 -13.04
CA GLN A 83 -4.78 -34.03 -14.06
C GLN A 83 -4.21 -32.62 -14.30
N VAL A 84 -4.52 -32.07 -15.48
CA VAL A 84 -3.97 -30.77 -15.92
C VAL A 84 -5.08 -29.77 -16.25
N TYR A 85 -4.92 -28.55 -15.73
CA TYR A 85 -5.62 -27.39 -16.27
C TYR A 85 -4.80 -26.75 -17.39
N PHE A 86 -5.39 -26.62 -18.57
CA PHE A 86 -4.84 -25.80 -19.65
C PHE A 86 -5.74 -24.57 -19.85
N VAL A 87 -5.29 -23.41 -19.38
CA VAL A 87 -6.04 -22.16 -19.43
C VAL A 87 -5.72 -21.40 -20.72
N HIS A 88 -6.75 -21.13 -21.52
CA HIS A 88 -6.69 -20.29 -22.71
C HIS A 88 -7.87 -19.32 -22.68
N ASN A 89 -7.61 -18.07 -22.29
CA ASN A 89 -8.66 -17.09 -22.00
C ASN A 89 -9.22 -16.39 -23.27
N ARG A 90 -9.66 -17.18 -24.25
CA ARG A 90 -10.32 -16.68 -25.47
C ARG A 90 -11.21 -17.76 -26.06
N VAL A 91 -12.53 -17.60 -25.91
CA VAL A 91 -13.52 -18.63 -26.28
C VAL A 91 -13.48 -18.92 -27.78
N GLU A 92 -13.32 -17.89 -28.61
CA GLU A 92 -13.36 -18.04 -30.08
C GLU A 92 -12.23 -18.94 -30.61
N THR A 93 -11.11 -19.03 -29.89
CA THR A 93 -9.94 -19.83 -30.28
C THR A 93 -9.70 -21.04 -29.38
N LEU A 94 -10.56 -21.26 -28.38
CA LEU A 94 -10.40 -22.32 -27.38
C LEU A 94 -10.50 -23.71 -27.99
N HIS A 95 -11.52 -23.94 -28.82
CA HIS A 95 -11.70 -25.23 -29.51
C HIS A 95 -10.54 -25.55 -30.44
N LYS A 96 -10.07 -24.56 -31.21
CA LYS A 96 -8.89 -24.72 -32.07
C LYS A 96 -7.66 -25.14 -31.26
N MET A 97 -7.43 -24.50 -30.11
CA MET A 97 -6.32 -24.87 -29.21
C MET A 97 -6.50 -26.28 -28.64
N ALA A 98 -7.72 -26.70 -28.31
CA ALA A 98 -8.00 -28.07 -27.88
C ALA A 98 -7.70 -29.09 -28.99
N ASP A 99 -8.05 -28.78 -30.24
CA ASP A 99 -7.76 -29.65 -31.39
C ASP A 99 -6.26 -29.73 -31.70
N GLU A 100 -5.54 -28.62 -31.56
CA GLU A 100 -4.06 -28.60 -31.62
C GLU A 100 -3.46 -29.51 -30.53
N LEU A 101 -3.90 -29.39 -29.28
CA LEU A 101 -3.45 -30.24 -28.17
C LEU A 101 -3.73 -31.72 -28.41
N ARG A 102 -4.93 -32.06 -28.92
CA ARG A 102 -5.29 -33.44 -29.28
C ARG A 102 -4.39 -34.01 -30.37
N SER A 103 -3.95 -33.17 -31.33
CA SER A 103 -3.04 -33.62 -32.38
C SER A 103 -1.67 -34.03 -31.86
N TRP A 104 -1.19 -33.39 -30.79
CA TRP A 104 0.10 -33.69 -30.15
C TRP A 104 0.03 -34.79 -29.11
N LEU A 105 -1.16 -35.03 -28.56
CA LEU A 105 -1.44 -35.94 -27.45
C LEU A 105 -2.71 -36.78 -27.73
N PRO A 106 -2.68 -37.66 -28.75
CA PRO A 106 -3.88 -38.38 -29.22
C PRO A 106 -4.47 -39.33 -28.16
N GLU A 107 -3.63 -39.85 -27.26
CA GLU A 107 -4.03 -40.78 -26.21
C GLU A 107 -4.61 -40.09 -24.96
N THR A 108 -4.61 -38.75 -24.92
CA THR A 108 -5.04 -37.99 -23.73
C THR A 108 -6.53 -37.64 -23.81
N ARG A 109 -7.28 -37.93 -22.75
CA ARG A 109 -8.71 -37.60 -22.68
C ARG A 109 -8.85 -36.11 -22.36
N MET A 110 -9.35 -35.33 -23.31
CA MET A 110 -9.46 -33.87 -23.18
C MET A 110 -10.90 -33.38 -23.31
N SER A 111 -11.31 -32.53 -22.35
CA SER A 111 -12.59 -31.82 -22.40
C SER A 111 -12.35 -30.31 -22.49
N VAL A 112 -13.33 -29.60 -23.06
CA VAL A 112 -13.31 -28.14 -23.19
C VAL A 112 -14.37 -27.53 -22.29
N GLY A 113 -14.02 -26.51 -21.51
CA GLY A 113 -14.95 -25.83 -20.61
C GLY A 113 -14.82 -24.30 -20.67
N HIS A 114 -15.92 -23.58 -20.96
CA HIS A 114 -15.94 -22.12 -20.93
C HIS A 114 -17.28 -21.54 -20.48
N GLY A 115 -17.28 -20.28 -20.04
CA GLY A 115 -18.45 -19.64 -19.43
C GLY A 115 -19.57 -19.22 -20.39
N GLN A 116 -19.45 -19.54 -21.69
CA GLN A 116 -20.53 -19.34 -22.67
C GLN A 116 -21.27 -20.64 -22.99
N MET A 117 -20.84 -21.77 -22.41
CA MET A 117 -21.54 -23.04 -22.54
C MET A 117 -22.86 -23.01 -21.78
N ASP A 118 -23.77 -23.89 -22.18
CA ASP A 118 -24.97 -24.16 -21.38
C ASP A 118 -24.58 -24.66 -19.99
N ALA A 119 -25.33 -24.26 -18.96
CA ALA A 119 -25.00 -24.59 -17.58
C ALA A 119 -24.96 -26.11 -17.34
N ALA A 120 -25.89 -26.87 -17.92
CA ALA A 120 -25.94 -28.32 -17.75
C ALA A 120 -24.83 -29.03 -18.55
N GLU A 121 -24.36 -28.43 -19.64
CA GLU A 121 -23.20 -28.94 -20.39
C GLU A 121 -21.90 -28.70 -19.63
N LEU A 122 -21.71 -27.48 -19.11
CA LEU A 122 -20.54 -27.13 -18.31
C LEU A 122 -20.45 -27.99 -17.05
N GLU A 123 -21.57 -28.19 -16.35
CA GLU A 123 -21.64 -29.07 -15.18
C GLU A 123 -21.19 -30.49 -15.51
N ARG A 124 -21.67 -31.07 -16.62
CA ARG A 124 -21.26 -32.41 -17.07
C ARG A 124 -19.75 -32.49 -17.32
N VAL A 125 -19.18 -31.52 -18.05
CA VAL A 125 -17.74 -31.45 -18.30
C VAL A 125 -16.93 -31.40 -17.00
N LEU A 126 -17.41 -30.61 -16.03
CA LEU A 126 -16.74 -30.47 -14.74
C LEU A 126 -16.84 -31.76 -13.92
N VAL A 127 -18.00 -32.42 -13.88
CA VAL A 127 -18.19 -33.71 -13.20
C VAL A 127 -17.29 -34.78 -13.81
N ASP A 128 -17.25 -34.90 -15.13
CA ASP A 128 -16.36 -35.84 -15.83
C ASP A 128 -14.89 -35.61 -15.47
N PHE A 129 -14.49 -34.34 -15.34
CA PHE A 129 -13.15 -33.99 -14.91
C PHE A 129 -12.91 -34.31 -13.43
N VAL A 130 -13.84 -34.01 -12.52
CA VAL A 130 -13.73 -34.35 -11.10
C VAL A 130 -13.57 -35.86 -10.90
N GLU A 131 -14.31 -36.65 -11.65
CA GLU A 131 -14.29 -38.12 -11.57
C GLU A 131 -13.08 -38.77 -12.28
N GLY A 132 -12.20 -37.99 -12.90
CA GLY A 132 -11.02 -38.52 -13.60
C GLY A 132 -11.35 -39.24 -14.91
N ARG A 133 -12.53 -38.98 -15.49
CA ARG A 133 -12.88 -39.45 -16.85
C ARG A 133 -12.13 -38.65 -17.93
N THR A 134 -11.71 -37.44 -17.59
CA THR A 134 -10.91 -36.54 -18.42
C THR A 134 -9.59 -36.22 -17.75
N ASP A 135 -8.50 -36.25 -18.50
CA ASP A 135 -7.13 -36.02 -18.00
C ASP A 135 -6.73 -34.53 -18.05
N VAL A 136 -7.16 -33.83 -19.11
CA VAL A 136 -6.85 -32.41 -19.33
C VAL A 136 -8.14 -31.62 -19.56
N LEU A 137 -8.33 -30.58 -18.76
CA LEU A 137 -9.40 -29.59 -18.97
C LEU A 137 -8.84 -28.36 -19.66
N VAL A 138 -9.20 -28.19 -20.93
CA VAL A 138 -8.89 -26.99 -21.73
C VAL A 138 -9.98 -25.96 -21.48
N CYS A 139 -9.65 -24.88 -20.77
CA CYS A 139 -10.66 -23.98 -20.23
C CYS A 139 -10.32 -22.49 -20.35
N SER A 140 -11.33 -21.64 -20.25
CA SER A 140 -11.14 -20.22 -19.99
C SER A 140 -10.91 -19.97 -18.49
N THR A 141 -11.02 -18.72 -18.02
CA THR A 141 -10.89 -18.39 -16.58
C THR A 141 -12.02 -18.91 -15.70
N ILE A 142 -12.92 -19.77 -16.20
CA ILE A 142 -14.00 -20.39 -15.39
C ILE A 142 -13.48 -21.14 -14.16
N VAL A 143 -12.28 -21.72 -14.23
CA VAL A 143 -11.64 -22.44 -13.10
C VAL A 143 -11.32 -21.51 -11.92
N GLU A 144 -11.34 -20.20 -12.12
CA GLU A 144 -11.24 -19.21 -11.05
C GLU A 144 -12.42 -19.31 -10.06
N SER A 145 -13.56 -19.89 -10.46
CA SER A 145 -14.85 -19.77 -9.76
C SER A 145 -15.15 -20.77 -8.64
N GLY A 146 -14.21 -21.64 -8.22
CA GLY A 146 -14.33 -22.30 -6.92
C GLY A 146 -14.32 -23.82 -6.90
N ILE A 147 -13.95 -24.48 -7.98
CA ILE A 147 -13.84 -25.95 -7.99
C ILE A 147 -12.49 -26.33 -7.38
N ASP A 148 -12.54 -26.92 -6.20
CA ASP A 148 -11.39 -27.48 -5.50
C ASP A 148 -11.17 -28.92 -5.96
N LEU A 149 -10.07 -29.16 -6.69
CA LEU A 149 -9.69 -30.50 -7.13
C LEU A 149 -8.30 -30.87 -6.59
N PRO A 150 -8.21 -31.79 -5.61
CA PRO A 150 -6.93 -32.16 -4.98
C PRO A 150 -6.00 -32.93 -5.93
N ASN A 151 -6.55 -33.57 -6.96
CA ASN A 151 -5.82 -34.34 -7.98
C ASN A 151 -5.26 -33.48 -9.13
N VAL A 152 -5.60 -32.19 -9.20
CA VAL A 152 -5.06 -31.28 -10.22
C VAL A 152 -3.82 -30.56 -9.68
N ASN A 153 -2.65 -31.01 -10.14
CA ASN A 153 -1.37 -30.48 -9.66
C ASN A 153 -0.61 -29.70 -10.73
N THR A 154 -1.01 -29.73 -12.00
CA THR A 154 -0.37 -28.93 -13.04
C THR A 154 -1.35 -27.97 -13.69
N MET A 155 -0.96 -26.69 -13.72
CA MET A 155 -1.66 -25.64 -14.45
C MET A 155 -0.76 -25.04 -15.51
N ILE A 156 -1.23 -24.99 -16.74
CA ILE A 156 -0.58 -24.34 -17.87
C ILE A 156 -1.45 -23.17 -18.28
N VAL A 157 -0.91 -21.95 -18.25
CA VAL A 157 -1.63 -20.74 -18.62
C VAL A 157 -1.07 -20.24 -19.94
N ASN A 158 -1.83 -20.41 -21.02
CA ASN A 158 -1.50 -19.84 -22.32
C ASN A 158 -1.79 -18.35 -22.33
N ARG A 159 -0.94 -17.59 -23.03
CA ARG A 159 -1.04 -16.11 -23.12
C ARG A 159 -1.12 -15.44 -21.74
N ALA A 160 -0.26 -15.86 -20.81
CA ALA A 160 -0.18 -15.27 -19.48
C ALA A 160 0.12 -13.75 -19.51
N ASP A 161 0.68 -13.25 -20.62
CA ASP A 161 0.87 -11.83 -20.92
C ASP A 161 -0.43 -11.02 -20.99
N GLN A 162 -1.58 -11.67 -21.23
CA GLN A 162 -2.88 -11.00 -21.37
C GLN A 162 -3.72 -11.00 -20.09
N LEU A 163 -3.32 -11.75 -19.06
CA LEU A 163 -4.06 -11.87 -17.81
C LEU A 163 -3.51 -10.93 -16.73
N GLY A 164 -4.41 -10.33 -15.95
CA GLY A 164 -4.05 -9.46 -14.83
C GLY A 164 -3.34 -10.21 -13.70
N LEU A 165 -2.61 -9.50 -12.84
CA LEU A 165 -1.81 -10.12 -11.77
C LEU A 165 -2.69 -10.88 -10.78
N ALA A 166 -3.79 -10.26 -10.35
CA ALA A 166 -4.76 -10.88 -9.45
C ALA A 166 -5.37 -12.15 -10.04
N GLN A 167 -5.70 -12.15 -11.34
CA GLN A 167 -6.25 -13.33 -12.04
C GLN A 167 -5.23 -14.47 -12.09
N LEU A 168 -3.99 -14.18 -12.46
CA LEU A 168 -2.91 -15.18 -12.48
C LEU A 168 -2.66 -15.78 -11.09
N TYR A 169 -2.72 -14.95 -10.05
CA TYR A 169 -2.59 -15.41 -8.67
C TYR A 169 -3.73 -16.34 -8.25
N GLN A 170 -4.97 -15.98 -8.57
CA GLN A 170 -6.15 -16.80 -8.28
C GLN A 170 -6.10 -18.13 -9.02
N LEU A 171 -5.78 -18.12 -10.32
CA LEU A 171 -5.57 -19.32 -11.13
C LEU A 171 -4.50 -20.22 -10.50
N ARG A 172 -3.33 -19.67 -10.17
CA ARG A 172 -2.26 -20.41 -9.47
C ARG A 172 -2.74 -21.07 -8.17
N GLY A 173 -3.64 -20.41 -7.43
CA GLY A 173 -4.22 -20.93 -6.19
C GLY A 173 -5.24 -22.08 -6.35
N ARG A 174 -5.59 -22.44 -7.60
CA ARG A 174 -6.48 -23.56 -7.93
C ARG A 174 -5.75 -24.89 -8.14
N VAL A 175 -4.42 -24.91 -8.02
CA VAL A 175 -3.61 -26.15 -8.01
C VAL A 175 -2.81 -26.29 -6.73
N GLY A 176 -2.40 -27.51 -6.41
CA GLY A 176 -1.56 -27.79 -5.23
C GLY A 176 -2.35 -27.74 -3.92
N ARG A 177 -3.49 -28.41 -3.91
CA ARG A 177 -4.35 -28.57 -2.73
C ARG A 177 -4.19 -29.94 -2.05
N GLY A 178 -3.51 -30.88 -2.69
CA GLY A 178 -3.08 -32.15 -2.09
C GLY A 178 -1.68 -32.07 -1.46
N ASP A 179 -1.17 -33.25 -1.11
CA ASP A 179 0.18 -33.51 -0.56
C ASP A 179 1.29 -33.52 -1.63
N ARG A 180 0.92 -33.40 -2.91
CA ARG A 180 1.84 -33.38 -4.05
C ARG A 180 2.23 -31.96 -4.42
N ARG A 181 3.48 -31.79 -4.84
CA ARG A 181 3.99 -30.49 -5.28
C ARG A 181 3.39 -30.11 -6.63
N ALA A 182 2.60 -29.05 -6.65
CA ALA A 182 2.02 -28.52 -7.88
C ALA A 182 2.98 -27.65 -8.70
N THR A 183 2.72 -27.59 -9.99
CA THR A 183 3.46 -26.80 -10.99
C THR A 183 2.52 -25.84 -11.71
N CYS A 184 2.93 -24.59 -11.88
CA CYS A 184 2.23 -23.59 -12.67
C CYS A 184 3.17 -23.05 -13.77
N LEU A 185 2.83 -23.31 -15.03
CA LEU A 185 3.60 -22.89 -16.20
C LEU A 185 2.89 -21.73 -16.89
N LEU A 186 3.49 -20.55 -16.84
CA LEU A 186 2.97 -19.32 -17.43
C LEU A 186 3.63 -19.12 -18.80
N LEU A 187 2.86 -19.32 -19.86
CA LEU A 187 3.36 -19.27 -21.24
C LEU A 187 3.13 -17.88 -21.85
N THR A 188 4.19 -17.32 -22.41
CA THR A 188 4.16 -16.03 -23.10
C THR A 188 4.55 -16.17 -24.57
N PRO A 189 4.06 -15.30 -25.46
CA PRO A 189 4.62 -15.18 -26.81
C PRO A 189 6.07 -14.68 -26.76
N GLU A 190 6.77 -14.76 -27.89
CA GLU A 190 8.15 -14.28 -28.01
C GLU A 190 8.27 -12.77 -27.72
N LYS A 191 7.31 -11.98 -28.20
CA LYS A 191 7.24 -10.54 -27.95
C LYS A 191 6.20 -10.26 -26.85
N THR A 192 6.67 -9.82 -25.69
CA THR A 192 5.83 -9.45 -24.55
C THR A 192 6.11 -7.99 -24.14
N THR A 193 5.06 -7.25 -23.78
CA THR A 193 5.19 -5.85 -23.35
C THR A 193 6.05 -5.74 -22.07
N PRO A 194 6.72 -4.60 -21.83
CA PRO A 194 7.47 -4.38 -20.59
C PRO A 194 6.60 -4.53 -19.34
N GLU A 195 5.37 -4.02 -19.39
CA GLU A 195 4.40 -4.10 -18.30
C GLU A 195 4.03 -5.55 -17.95
N ALA A 196 3.71 -6.38 -18.95
CA ALA A 196 3.41 -7.79 -18.74
C ALA A 196 4.62 -8.55 -18.18
N ARG A 197 5.86 -8.20 -18.60
CA ARG A 197 7.09 -8.76 -18.01
C ARG A 197 7.26 -8.37 -16.54
N LYS A 198 7.05 -7.09 -16.18
CA LYS A 198 7.11 -6.63 -14.78
C LYS A 198 6.07 -7.39 -13.94
N ARG A 199 4.85 -7.51 -14.44
CA ARG A 199 3.74 -8.23 -13.80
C ARG A 199 4.05 -9.71 -13.54
N LEU A 200 4.56 -10.42 -14.55
CA LEU A 200 4.93 -11.84 -14.41
C LEU A 200 6.11 -12.04 -13.44
N ARG A 201 7.07 -11.10 -13.41
CA ARG A 201 8.17 -11.12 -12.45
C ARG A 201 7.69 -10.98 -11.01
N VAL A 202 6.79 -10.02 -10.73
CA VAL A 202 6.16 -9.87 -9.41
C VAL A 202 5.51 -11.16 -8.92
N LEU A 203 4.85 -11.91 -9.81
CA LEU A 203 4.27 -13.21 -9.44
C LEU A 203 5.34 -14.27 -9.11
N LEU A 204 6.47 -14.26 -9.81
CA LEU A 204 7.61 -15.15 -9.55
C LEU A 204 8.34 -14.80 -8.27
N ASP A 205 8.43 -13.53 -7.89
CA ASP A 205 9.11 -13.09 -6.66
C ASP A 205 8.26 -13.41 -5.40
N HIS A 206 6.98 -13.72 -5.60
CA HIS A 206 6.00 -13.99 -4.54
C HIS A 206 5.39 -15.40 -4.67
N GLN A 207 6.24 -16.44 -4.62
CA GLN A 207 5.81 -17.86 -4.68
C GLN A 207 5.41 -18.46 -3.33
N SER A 208 5.69 -17.79 -2.20
CA SER A 208 5.37 -18.32 -0.88
C SER A 208 3.85 -18.36 -0.64
N LEU A 209 3.41 -19.33 0.16
CA LEU A 209 2.04 -19.37 0.67
C LEU A 209 1.77 -18.12 1.53
N GLY A 210 0.56 -17.56 1.46
CA GLY A 210 0.23 -16.30 2.15
C GLY A 210 0.67 -15.01 1.43
N SER A 211 1.23 -15.11 0.22
CA SER A 211 1.65 -13.95 -0.59
C SER A 211 0.51 -13.10 -1.19
N GLY A 212 -0.75 -13.44 -0.93
CA GLY A 212 -1.92 -12.79 -1.58
C GLY A 212 -2.00 -11.29 -1.28
N PHE A 213 -1.63 -10.90 -0.06
CA PHE A 213 -1.51 -9.49 0.32
C PHE A 213 -0.42 -8.76 -0.46
N LYS A 214 0.79 -9.34 -0.55
CA LYS A 214 1.93 -8.76 -1.29
C LYS A 214 1.61 -8.61 -2.77
N ILE A 215 0.91 -9.59 -3.34
CA ILE A 215 0.45 -9.58 -4.72
C ILE A 215 -0.61 -8.49 -4.96
N ALA A 216 -1.55 -8.31 -4.03
CA ALA A 216 -2.55 -7.25 -4.14
C ALA A 216 -1.93 -5.85 -4.00
N ALA A 217 -0.95 -5.68 -3.12
CA ALA A 217 -0.18 -4.44 -2.99
C ALA A 217 0.60 -4.13 -4.29
N ALA A 218 1.26 -5.13 -4.87
CA ALA A 218 1.97 -4.96 -6.13
C ALA A 218 1.02 -4.72 -7.33
N ASP A 219 -0.18 -5.33 -7.34
CA ASP A 219 -1.20 -5.05 -8.38
C ASP A 219 -1.69 -3.59 -8.30
N LEU A 220 -1.82 -3.02 -7.09
CA LEU A 220 -2.13 -1.61 -6.90
C LEU A 220 -1.03 -0.69 -7.45
N GLU A 221 0.24 -1.01 -7.18
CA GLU A 221 1.39 -0.26 -7.69
C GLU A 221 1.43 -0.30 -9.23
N LEU A 222 1.29 -1.48 -9.82
CA LEU A 222 1.34 -1.70 -11.28
C LEU A 222 0.20 -1.02 -12.03
N ARG A 223 -1.00 -0.92 -11.44
CA ARG A 223 -2.17 -0.27 -12.07
C ARG A 223 -2.15 1.26 -11.98
N GLY A 224 -1.06 1.85 -11.50
CA GLY A 224 -0.92 3.30 -11.43
C GLY A 224 -1.36 3.92 -10.10
N GLY A 225 -1.55 3.13 -9.04
CA GLY A 225 -1.41 3.66 -7.67
C GLY A 225 0.00 4.23 -7.41
N GLY A 226 0.96 3.93 -8.31
CA GLY A 226 2.30 4.52 -8.38
C GLY A 226 2.59 5.41 -9.60
N ASN A 227 1.61 5.83 -10.41
CA ASN A 227 1.86 6.75 -11.55
C ASN A 227 2.03 8.23 -11.12
N LEU A 228 2.33 8.44 -9.84
CA LEU A 228 2.75 9.71 -9.24
C LEU A 228 4.30 9.85 -9.20
N LEU A 229 5.05 8.87 -9.73
CA LEU A 229 6.53 8.87 -9.75
C LEU A 229 7.10 8.70 -11.17
N GLY A 230 6.97 9.73 -12.01
CA GLY A 230 8.04 10.07 -12.97
C GLY A 230 7.91 9.67 -14.45
N THR A 231 7.58 10.67 -15.26
CA THR A 231 8.06 10.98 -16.64
C THR A 231 7.57 10.16 -17.84
N ALA A 232 6.55 10.68 -18.52
CA ALA A 232 6.64 10.97 -19.96
C ALA A 232 5.64 12.08 -20.37
N GLN A 233 6.21 13.22 -20.75
CA GLN A 233 5.65 14.33 -21.54
C GLN A 233 4.81 15.43 -20.86
N SER A 234 5.56 16.48 -20.47
CA SER A 234 5.35 17.90 -20.80
C SER A 234 3.94 18.50 -20.67
N GLY A 235 3.80 19.36 -19.66
CA GLY A 235 2.80 20.44 -19.64
C GLY A 235 2.39 20.76 -18.20
N HIS A 236 2.62 22.00 -17.76
CA HIS A 236 2.01 22.55 -16.56
C HIS A 236 0.50 22.24 -16.50
N ILE A 237 -0.02 22.06 -15.28
CA ILE A 237 -1.41 21.80 -14.86
C ILE A 237 -1.66 20.32 -14.52
N ASP A 238 -1.49 19.95 -13.24
CA ASP A 238 -2.37 19.01 -12.49
C ASP A 238 -1.77 18.67 -11.10
N GLU A 239 -1.49 19.70 -10.29
CA GLU A 239 -0.87 19.56 -8.96
C GLU A 239 -1.88 19.61 -7.80
N ILE A 240 -3.14 19.21 -8.05
CA ILE A 240 -4.15 19.03 -7.00
C ILE A 240 -4.96 17.78 -7.32
N GLY A 241 -4.62 16.65 -6.72
CA GLY A 241 -5.41 15.43 -6.94
C GLY A 241 -4.75 14.14 -6.47
N TYR A 242 -4.71 13.91 -5.17
CA TYR A 242 -4.76 12.58 -4.53
C TYR A 242 -4.49 12.72 -3.04
N GLU A 243 -3.40 13.42 -2.67
CA GLU A 243 -3.01 13.68 -1.27
C GLU A 243 -4.13 14.40 -0.52
N THR A 244 -4.67 15.48 -1.09
CA THR A 244 -5.83 16.21 -0.54
C THR A 244 -7.08 15.33 -0.41
N TRP A 245 -7.28 14.34 -1.30
CA TRP A 245 -8.44 13.44 -1.21
C TRP A 245 -8.25 12.37 -0.12
N VAL A 246 -7.03 11.87 0.07
CA VAL A 246 -6.69 10.95 1.16
C VAL A 246 -6.80 11.66 2.51
N GLU A 247 -6.28 12.90 2.61
CA GLU A 247 -6.43 13.75 3.79
C GLU A 247 -7.91 14.01 4.11
N LEU A 248 -8.71 14.44 3.12
CA LEU A 248 -10.16 14.66 3.31
C LEU A 248 -10.92 13.38 3.67
N LEU A 249 -10.48 12.20 3.18
CA LEU A 249 -11.11 10.92 3.48
C LEU A 249 -10.72 10.44 4.90
N GLU A 250 -9.47 10.62 5.30
CA GLU A 250 -9.01 10.37 6.67
C GLU A 250 -9.74 11.29 7.66
N GLU A 251 -9.91 12.57 7.33
CA GLU A 251 -10.71 13.52 8.10
C GLU A 251 -12.18 13.08 8.23
N ALA A 252 -12.81 12.67 7.13
CA ALA A 252 -14.21 12.23 7.12
C ALA A 252 -14.43 10.93 7.90
N VAL A 253 -13.46 10.00 7.85
CA VAL A 253 -13.50 8.72 8.58
C VAL A 253 -13.30 8.94 10.07
N HIS A 254 -12.40 9.84 10.47
CA HIS A 254 -12.22 10.25 11.87
C HIS A 254 -13.48 10.95 12.42
N ALA A 255 -14.12 11.82 11.63
CA ALA A 255 -15.37 12.47 12.01
C ALA A 255 -16.53 11.47 12.20
N ALA A 256 -16.61 10.43 11.37
CA ALA A 256 -17.67 9.42 11.42
C ALA A 256 -17.54 8.41 12.57
N ARG A 257 -16.34 8.22 13.14
CA ARG A 257 -16.07 7.28 14.25
C ARG A 257 -16.38 7.83 15.64
N GLY A 258 -16.78 9.10 15.75
CA GLY A 258 -17.02 9.74 17.04
C GLY A 258 -15.76 10.13 17.80
N ASP A 259 -14.57 10.00 17.18
CA ASP A 259 -13.27 10.45 17.71
C ASP A 259 -13.10 11.98 17.59
N LEU A 260 -14.15 12.75 17.88
CA LEU A 260 -14.15 14.21 17.88
C LEU A 260 -13.48 14.80 19.13
N GLU A 261 -12.43 14.17 19.67
CA GLU A 261 -11.67 14.72 20.81
C GLU A 261 -10.21 15.09 20.52
N ALA A 262 -9.80 15.08 19.25
CA ALA A 262 -8.79 16.02 18.79
C ALA A 262 -9.05 16.36 17.33
N GLU A 263 -9.46 17.61 17.04
CA GLU A 263 -9.10 18.23 15.77
C GLU A 263 -7.58 18.04 15.64
N ARG A 264 -7.16 17.05 14.85
CA ARG A 264 -5.75 16.75 14.63
C ARG A 264 -5.21 17.90 13.80
N ILE A 265 -4.82 18.98 14.48
CA ILE A 265 -4.08 20.09 13.86
C ILE A 265 -2.87 19.45 13.18
N ASP A 266 -2.76 19.61 11.86
CA ASP A 266 -1.56 19.30 11.11
C ASP A 266 -0.80 20.61 10.85
N PRO A 267 0.26 20.91 11.62
CA PRO A 267 0.92 22.20 11.54
C PRO A 267 1.78 22.35 10.29
N GLU A 268 1.57 23.44 9.56
CA GLU A 268 2.48 23.86 8.49
C GLU A 268 3.73 24.52 9.11
N VAL A 269 4.91 23.94 8.89
CA VAL A 269 6.19 24.44 9.43
C VAL A 269 7.13 24.81 8.29
N GLU A 270 7.33 26.11 8.09
CA GLU A 270 8.21 26.67 7.06
C GLU A 270 9.48 27.23 7.70
N VAL A 271 10.62 26.61 7.42
CA VAL A 271 11.94 27.08 7.88
C VAL A 271 12.88 27.15 6.67
N PRO A 272 13.63 28.25 6.46
CA PRO A 272 14.48 28.43 5.27
C PRO A 272 15.79 27.63 5.38
N VAL A 273 15.67 26.32 5.54
CA VAL A 273 16.78 25.36 5.65
C VAL A 273 16.55 24.21 4.68
N ARG A 274 17.64 23.59 4.26
CA ARG A 274 17.58 22.35 3.49
C ARG A 274 17.33 21.20 4.45
N ALA A 275 16.20 20.51 4.33
CA ALA A 275 15.81 19.38 5.16
C ALA A 275 15.48 18.18 4.24
N PHE A 276 16.44 17.28 4.04
CA PHE A 276 16.28 16.11 3.17
C PHE A 276 17.34 15.05 3.47
N LEU A 277 17.07 13.81 3.08
CA LEU A 277 18.04 12.70 3.08
C LEU A 277 18.85 12.73 1.78
N PRO A 278 20.18 12.94 1.83
CA PRO A 278 20.99 13.08 0.63
C PRO A 278 21.10 11.79 -0.20
N GLU A 279 20.88 11.90 -1.51
CA GLU A 279 20.87 10.75 -2.42
C GLU A 279 22.23 10.06 -2.55
N ASN A 280 23.31 10.81 -2.35
CA ASN A 280 24.68 10.29 -2.37
C ASN A 280 25.01 9.39 -1.18
N LEU A 281 24.23 9.47 -0.10
CA LEU A 281 24.42 8.67 1.12
C LEU A 281 23.40 7.52 1.20
N LEU A 282 22.19 7.72 0.66
CA LEU A 282 21.16 6.70 0.49
C LEU A 282 20.74 6.62 -1.00
N PRO A 283 21.49 5.85 -1.82
CA PRO A 283 21.22 5.73 -3.25
C PRO A 283 20.01 4.85 -3.57
N ASP A 284 19.66 3.92 -2.69
CA ASP A 284 18.45 3.11 -2.82
C ASP A 284 17.21 3.94 -2.44
N THR A 285 16.31 4.10 -3.40
CA THR A 285 15.09 4.91 -3.25
C THR A 285 14.11 4.31 -2.24
N ASP A 286 14.01 2.98 -2.17
CA ASP A 286 13.05 2.30 -1.30
C ASP A 286 13.50 2.38 0.17
N GLU A 287 14.80 2.24 0.41
CA GLU A 287 15.45 2.46 1.71
C GLU A 287 15.25 3.90 2.18
N ARG A 288 15.51 4.88 1.30
CA ARG A 288 15.33 6.31 1.59
C ARG A 288 13.87 6.66 1.90
N LEU A 289 12.92 6.11 1.15
CA LEU A 289 11.48 6.26 1.42
C LEU A 289 11.04 5.53 2.70
N GLY A 290 11.70 4.44 3.06
CA GLY A 290 11.55 3.79 4.36
C GLY A 290 11.90 4.75 5.50
N TRP A 291 13.05 5.42 5.41
CA TRP A 291 13.49 6.41 6.38
C TRP A 291 12.55 7.61 6.50
N TYR A 292 12.09 8.18 5.38
CA TYR A 292 11.10 9.27 5.41
C TYR A 292 9.80 8.87 6.12
N ARG A 293 9.29 7.66 5.88
CA ARG A 293 8.10 7.15 6.58
C ARG A 293 8.32 7.00 8.08
N ARG A 294 9.42 6.34 8.48
CA ARG A 294 9.76 6.15 9.90
C ARG A 294 9.87 7.48 10.65
N ILE A 295 10.49 8.48 10.03
CA ILE A 295 10.62 9.83 10.60
C ILE A 295 9.25 10.53 10.67
N GLY A 296 8.42 10.42 9.63
CA GLY A 296 7.08 11.04 9.57
C GLY A 296 6.05 10.43 10.52
N ASP A 297 6.18 9.13 10.81
CA ASP A 297 5.26 8.40 11.69
C ASP A 297 5.52 8.65 13.18
N CYS A 298 6.67 9.23 13.53
CA CYS A 298 7.01 9.59 14.90
C CYS A 298 5.94 10.51 15.52
N ARG A 299 5.54 10.18 16.75
CA ARG A 299 4.54 10.92 17.53
C ARG A 299 5.15 11.68 18.69
N THR A 300 6.38 11.36 19.07
CA THR A 300 7.10 12.03 20.16
C THR A 300 8.50 12.45 19.73
N ALA A 301 9.05 13.51 20.34
CA ALA A 301 10.42 13.94 20.07
C ALA A 301 11.45 12.83 20.39
N ALA A 302 11.19 12.02 21.42
CA ALA A 302 12.04 10.89 21.78
C ALA A 302 12.03 9.77 20.72
N GLU A 303 10.91 9.55 20.03
CA GLU A 303 10.87 8.63 18.88
C GLU A 303 11.68 9.17 17.71
N VAL A 304 11.57 10.47 17.43
CA VAL A 304 12.39 11.10 16.38
C VAL A 304 13.87 10.92 16.71
N ASP A 305 14.30 11.25 17.93
CA ASP A 305 15.69 11.10 18.34
C ASP A 305 16.19 9.66 18.14
N ARG A 306 15.41 8.64 18.55
CA ARG A 306 15.76 7.22 18.32
C ARG A 306 15.92 6.87 16.84
N VAL A 307 14.98 7.30 16.00
CA VAL A 307 15.03 7.02 14.55
C VAL A 307 16.21 7.73 13.91
N MET A 308 16.54 8.95 14.35
CA MET A 308 17.68 9.71 13.86
C MET A 308 19.02 9.11 14.33
N ASP A 309 19.09 8.57 15.56
CA ASP A 309 20.26 7.85 16.08
C ASP A 309 20.52 6.56 15.29
N GLU A 310 19.46 5.80 14.94
CA GLU A 310 19.58 4.62 14.09
C GLU A 310 20.08 4.99 12.68
N LEU A 311 19.54 6.06 12.10
CA LEU A 311 19.99 6.57 10.80
C LEU A 311 21.45 7.06 10.86
N GLU A 312 21.87 7.68 11.96
CA GLU A 312 23.28 8.06 12.18
C GLU A 312 24.18 6.82 12.28
N GLY A 313 23.70 5.75 12.92
CA GLY A 313 24.39 4.46 12.96
C GLY A 313 24.64 3.85 11.58
N GLU A 314 23.67 3.96 10.67
CA GLU A 314 23.83 3.48 9.28
C GLU A 314 24.73 4.39 8.44
N LEU A 315 24.57 5.71 8.57
CA LEU A 315 25.31 6.70 7.77
C LEU A 315 26.72 6.99 8.32
N ARG A 316 27.05 6.53 9.53
CA ARG A 316 28.25 6.84 10.33
C ARG A 316 28.35 8.30 10.80
N GLU A 317 27.91 9.24 9.98
CA GLU A 317 27.80 10.65 10.33
C GLU A 317 26.52 11.22 9.71
N LEU A 318 25.69 11.87 10.53
CA LEU A 318 24.46 12.46 10.03
C LEU A 318 24.72 13.83 9.37
N PRO A 319 24.48 13.99 8.05
CA PRO A 319 24.71 15.25 7.36
C PRO A 319 23.71 16.32 7.82
N GLU A 320 24.10 17.59 7.71
CA GLU A 320 23.27 18.73 8.16
C GLU A 320 21.84 18.72 7.58
N PRO A 321 21.61 18.43 6.28
CA PRO A 321 20.25 18.35 5.74
C PRO A 321 19.39 17.24 6.35
N ALA A 322 19.99 16.13 6.80
CA ALA A 322 19.27 15.06 7.49
C ALA A 322 18.97 15.44 8.95
N ARG A 323 19.90 16.12 9.64
CA ARG A 323 19.65 16.67 10.99
C ARG A 323 18.47 17.65 10.96
N ASN A 324 18.45 18.54 9.96
CA ASN A 324 17.38 19.49 9.74
C ASN A 324 16.01 18.82 9.51
N LEU A 325 15.97 17.64 8.88
CA LEU A 325 14.74 16.88 8.68
C LEU A 325 14.14 16.39 10.00
N GLY A 326 14.97 15.82 10.88
CA GLY A 326 14.54 15.42 12.23
C GLY A 326 14.06 16.62 13.05
N ASP A 327 14.83 17.72 13.03
CA ASP A 327 14.47 18.96 13.73
C ASP A 327 13.14 19.56 13.25
N LEU A 328 12.84 19.48 11.95
CA LEU A 328 11.59 19.94 11.36
C LEU A 328 10.40 19.11 11.88
N VAL A 329 10.54 17.79 12.00
CA VAL A 329 9.51 16.93 12.58
C VAL A 329 9.31 17.21 14.06
N VAL A 330 10.38 17.40 14.83
CA VAL A 330 10.29 17.81 16.25
C VAL A 330 9.55 19.14 16.39
N ALA A 331 9.83 20.10 15.50
CA ALA A 331 9.13 21.39 15.49
C ALA A 331 7.65 21.24 15.16
N ARG A 332 7.29 20.37 14.19
CA ARG A 332 5.90 20.04 13.85
C ARG A 332 5.16 19.42 15.03
N LEU A 333 5.78 18.46 15.72
CA LEU A 333 5.19 17.84 16.91
C LEU A 333 4.96 18.85 18.04
N ALA A 334 5.89 19.78 18.25
CA ALA A 334 5.73 20.86 19.22
C ALA A 334 4.60 21.83 18.83
N CYS A 335 4.47 22.16 17.55
CA CYS A 335 3.37 22.99 17.05
C CYS A 335 2.01 22.32 17.32
N ARG A 336 1.90 21.02 17.06
CA ARG A 336 0.68 20.24 17.27
C ARG A 336 0.26 20.25 18.74
N GLU A 337 1.19 19.98 19.64
CA GLU A 337 0.94 20.01 21.10
C GLU A 337 0.47 21.38 21.59
N LEU A 338 1.05 22.46 21.04
CA LEU A 338 0.75 23.83 21.42
C LEU A 338 -0.50 24.41 20.73
N GLY A 339 -1.09 23.69 19.78
CA GLY A 339 -2.20 24.15 18.96
C GLY A 339 -1.82 25.23 17.96
N ILE A 340 -0.59 25.23 17.47
CA ILE A 340 -0.09 26.09 16.39
C ILE A 340 -0.44 25.44 15.05
N VAL A 341 -1.16 26.14 14.19
CA VAL A 341 -1.56 25.70 12.84
C VAL A 341 -0.49 26.03 11.80
N ARG A 342 0.19 27.18 11.96
CA ARG A 342 1.28 27.58 11.06
C ARG A 342 2.44 28.18 11.84
N CYS A 343 3.66 27.77 11.49
CA CYS A 343 4.91 28.28 12.00
C CYS A 343 5.84 28.63 10.83
N ALA A 344 5.98 29.92 10.54
CA ALA A 344 6.81 30.39 9.42
C ALA A 344 8.01 31.23 9.90
N TRP A 345 9.21 30.83 9.49
CA TRP A 345 10.46 31.54 9.80
C TRP A 345 10.88 32.46 8.64
N HIS A 346 10.91 33.76 8.90
CA HIS A 346 11.29 34.81 7.96
C HIS A 346 12.55 35.54 8.43
N LYS A 347 13.74 35.00 8.09
CA LYS A 347 15.08 35.54 8.43
C LYS A 347 15.31 35.77 9.93
N VAL A 348 14.70 36.82 10.48
CA VAL A 348 14.82 37.31 11.87
C VAL A 348 13.47 37.35 12.61
N ARG A 349 12.40 36.85 12.01
CA ARG A 349 11.07 36.81 12.61
C ARG A 349 10.45 35.43 12.43
N VAL A 350 9.79 34.93 13.47
CA VAL A 350 8.90 33.77 13.37
C VAL A 350 7.46 34.23 13.53
N SER A 351 6.61 33.81 12.62
CA SER A 351 5.17 34.03 12.66
C SER A 351 4.50 32.72 13.07
N LEU A 352 3.71 32.77 14.15
CA LEU A 352 2.94 31.63 14.65
C LEU A 352 1.44 31.95 14.57
N THR A 353 0.71 31.11 13.86
CA THR A 353 -0.76 31.17 13.78
C THR A 353 -1.32 30.08 14.67
N LEU A 354 -2.13 30.48 15.65
CA LEU A 354 -2.74 29.61 16.66
C LEU A 354 -4.12 29.17 16.21
N HIS A 355 -4.48 27.93 16.52
CA HIS A 355 -5.85 27.46 16.38
C HIS A 355 -6.76 28.21 17.35
N PRO A 356 -8.03 28.53 17.02
CA PRO A 356 -8.94 29.21 17.94
C PRO A 356 -9.16 28.49 19.29
N LYS A 357 -9.04 27.15 19.28
CA LYS A 357 -9.12 26.31 20.49
C LYS A 357 -7.76 26.00 21.13
N ALA A 358 -6.68 26.61 20.65
CA ALA A 358 -5.32 26.30 21.10
C ALA A 358 -5.20 26.43 22.63
N PRO A 359 -4.55 25.47 23.32
CA PRO A 359 -4.32 25.54 24.76
C PRO A 359 -3.62 26.83 25.21
N LEU A 360 -2.82 27.44 24.34
CA LEU A 360 -2.12 28.70 24.58
C LEU A 360 -3.05 29.92 24.71
N LEU A 361 -4.24 29.87 24.11
CA LEU A 361 -5.25 30.94 24.21
C LEU A 361 -6.05 30.84 25.50
N LYS A 362 -5.99 29.71 26.22
CA LYS A 362 -6.64 29.52 27.52
C LYS A 362 -5.76 30.06 28.66
N ALA A 363 -6.39 30.61 29.72
CA ALA A 363 -5.76 30.93 31.01
C ALA A 363 -4.56 31.93 30.99
N ARG A 364 -4.67 33.06 30.26
CA ARG A 364 -3.66 34.15 30.19
C ARG A 364 -2.22 33.68 29.94
N ARG A 365 -2.02 32.51 29.31
CA ARG A 365 -0.68 31.93 29.08
C ARG A 365 0.11 32.77 28.09
N LEU A 366 -0.55 33.17 27.00
CA LEU A 366 0.04 34.03 25.96
C LEU A 366 0.49 35.39 26.50
N GLU A 367 -0.36 36.04 27.31
CA GLU A 367 -0.06 37.34 27.94
C GLU A 367 1.17 37.25 28.84
N ARG A 368 1.27 36.21 29.68
CA ARG A 368 2.44 35.98 30.55
C ARG A 368 3.75 35.79 29.79
N VAL A 369 3.72 35.12 28.65
CA VAL A 369 4.93 34.93 27.81
C VAL A 369 5.36 36.26 27.20
N ILE A 370 4.41 37.07 26.74
CA ILE A 370 4.67 38.42 26.21
C ILE A 370 5.24 39.33 27.29
N GLU A 371 4.68 39.32 28.51
CA GLU A 371 5.18 40.10 29.66
C GLU A 371 6.60 39.70 30.09
N ARG A 372 6.93 38.40 30.05
CA ARG A 372 8.28 37.91 30.37
C ARG A 372 9.31 38.31 29.32
N HIS A 373 8.91 38.37 28.05
CA HIS A 373 9.81 38.61 26.92
C HIS A 373 9.27 39.68 25.96
N PRO A 374 9.04 40.92 26.43
CA PRO A 374 8.30 41.94 25.68
C PRO A 374 9.05 42.47 24.46
N LYS A 375 10.38 42.28 24.43
CA LYS A 375 11.24 42.66 23.29
C LYS A 375 11.26 41.58 22.19
N ARG A 376 10.82 40.35 22.49
CA ARG A 376 10.88 39.22 21.57
C ARG A 376 9.51 38.77 21.11
N PHE A 377 8.53 38.66 22.00
CA PHE A 377 7.18 38.23 21.64
C PHE A 377 6.26 39.44 21.44
N GLU A 378 5.54 39.44 20.33
CA GLU A 378 4.61 40.49 19.94
C GLU A 378 3.32 39.85 19.44
N ARG A 379 2.19 40.17 20.08
CA ARG A 379 0.88 39.74 19.59
C ARG A 379 0.48 40.61 18.39
N LYS A 380 0.20 39.98 17.25
CA LYS A 380 -0.26 40.68 16.03
C LYS A 380 -1.77 40.71 15.91
N SER A 381 -2.43 39.62 16.29
CA SER A 381 -3.89 39.52 16.32
C SER A 381 -4.35 38.58 17.44
N GLU A 382 -5.64 38.28 17.52
CA GLU A 382 -6.17 37.36 18.52
C GLU A 382 -5.51 35.98 18.44
N HIS A 383 -5.20 35.52 17.23
CA HIS A 383 -4.66 34.20 16.92
C HIS A 383 -3.24 34.22 16.32
N GLU A 384 -2.61 35.39 16.18
CA GLU A 384 -1.26 35.50 15.62
C GLU A 384 -0.25 36.04 16.63
N LEU A 385 0.89 35.36 16.71
CA LEU A 385 2.03 35.71 17.54
C LEU A 385 3.29 35.83 16.67
N ALA A 386 3.99 36.95 16.78
CA ALA A 386 5.28 37.15 16.15
C ALA A 386 6.40 37.05 17.20
N VAL A 387 7.50 36.38 16.85
CA VAL A 387 8.71 36.32 17.66
C VAL A 387 9.87 36.93 16.88
N ARG A 388 10.59 37.88 17.48
CA ARG A 388 11.74 38.57 16.89
C ARG A 388 13.06 37.98 17.39
N PHE A 389 13.98 37.80 16.46
CA PHE A 389 15.33 37.29 16.66
C PHE A 389 16.37 38.27 16.08
N THR A 390 17.62 38.16 16.51
CA THR A 390 18.73 38.89 15.87
C THR A 390 19.19 38.16 14.61
N PRO A 391 19.94 38.82 13.69
CA PRO A 391 20.50 38.16 12.51
C PRO A 391 21.36 36.94 12.84
N GLN A 392 22.15 37.00 13.92
CA GLN A 392 22.99 35.89 14.40
C GLN A 392 22.16 34.70 14.90
N GLU A 393 20.99 34.98 15.48
CA GLU A 393 20.05 33.94 15.90
C GLU A 393 19.34 33.29 14.68
N GLY A 394 19.14 34.07 13.62
CA GLY A 394 18.59 33.62 12.34
C GLY A 394 19.37 32.51 11.64
N GLU A 395 20.67 32.38 11.93
CA GLU A 395 21.53 31.33 11.36
C GLU A 395 21.28 29.94 11.94
N ARG A 396 20.57 29.84 13.08
CA ARG A 396 20.30 28.55 13.76
C ARG A 396 18.82 28.38 14.10
N PRO A 397 17.93 28.32 13.09
CA PRO A 397 16.49 28.46 13.29
C PRO A 397 15.91 27.41 14.25
N PHE A 398 16.28 26.13 14.14
CA PHE A 398 15.71 25.08 15.00
C PHE A 398 16.09 25.22 16.47
N ARG A 399 17.30 25.70 16.78
CA ARG A 399 17.71 25.99 18.17
C ARG A 399 16.77 27.03 18.81
N TYR A 400 16.42 28.06 18.06
CA TYR A 400 15.59 29.15 18.54
C TYR A 400 14.10 28.83 18.47
N LEU A 401 13.65 27.98 17.54
CA LEU A 401 12.30 27.40 17.57
C LEU A 401 12.10 26.53 18.82
N ARG A 402 13.05 25.66 19.15
CA ARG A 402 13.02 24.88 20.41
C ARG A 402 12.93 25.79 21.63
N TRP A 403 13.66 26.91 21.63
CA TRP A 403 13.56 27.92 22.69
C TRP A 403 12.15 28.54 22.76
N VAL A 404 11.55 28.93 21.63
CA VAL A 404 10.18 29.46 21.57
C VAL A 404 9.18 28.47 22.13
N PHE A 405 9.18 27.23 21.64
CA PHE A 405 8.28 26.19 22.13
C PHE A 405 8.47 25.92 23.62
N THR A 406 9.71 25.99 24.12
CA THR A 406 9.98 25.88 25.56
C THR A 406 9.39 27.04 26.35
N GLN A 407 9.48 28.28 25.87
CA GLN A 407 8.85 29.42 26.52
C GLN A 407 7.33 29.30 26.52
N LEU A 408 6.74 28.78 25.44
CA LEU A 408 5.31 28.56 25.31
C LEU A 408 4.80 27.39 26.18
N ARG A 409 5.61 26.35 26.40
CA ARG A 409 5.30 25.20 27.28
C ARG A 409 5.42 25.49 28.77
N ARG A 410 6.19 26.51 29.18
CA ARG A 410 6.41 26.83 30.60
C ARG A 410 5.14 27.37 31.28
N THR A 411 4.33 26.45 31.80
CA THR A 411 3.29 26.72 32.81
C THR A 411 3.89 26.63 34.21
N ASP A 412 3.75 27.74 34.95
CA ASP A 412 3.96 27.89 36.39
C ASP A 412 5.37 27.63 36.94
N GLU A 413 6.11 28.73 37.11
CA GLU A 413 6.82 29.01 38.36
C GLU A 413 6.73 30.53 38.59
N PRO A 414 6.36 30.99 39.80
CA PRO A 414 6.47 32.40 40.15
C PRO A 414 7.94 32.78 40.11
N THR A 415 8.25 33.87 39.41
CA THR A 415 9.53 34.54 39.50
C THR A 415 9.75 34.91 40.97
N VAL A 416 10.51 34.10 41.71
CA VAL A 416 11.01 34.50 43.02
C VAL A 416 11.81 35.76 42.78
N THR A 417 11.23 36.86 43.23
CA THR A 417 11.83 38.17 43.24
C THR A 417 13.06 38.02 44.13
N ARG A 418 14.26 37.94 43.53
CA ARG A 418 15.47 38.31 44.25
C ARG A 418 15.40 39.82 44.49
N ARG A 419 14.65 40.22 45.51
CA ARG A 419 14.86 41.48 46.22
C ARG A 419 15.95 41.22 47.24
N SER A 420 17.07 41.89 47.00
CA SER A 420 18.05 42.40 47.97
C SER A 420 17.93 41.93 49.43
N SER A 421 18.99 41.30 49.90
CA SER A 421 19.63 41.58 51.18
C SER A 421 21.13 41.46 51.00
#